data_AF-A0A8T2UWG3-F1
#
_entry.id   AF-A0A8T2UWG3-F1
#
_cell.length_a   1.000
_cell.length_b   1.000
_cell.length_c   1.000
_cell.angle_alpha   90.00
_cell.angle_beta   90.00
_cell.angle_gamma   90.00
#
_symmetry.space_group_name_H-M   'P 1'
#
loop_
_entity.id
_entity.type
_entity.pdbx_description
1 polymer ?
#
loop_
_entity_poly.entity_id
_entity_poly.type
_entity_poly.pdbx_seq_one_letter_code
_entity_poly.pdbx_strand_id
1 'polypeptide(L)'
;MNSIPTMTFRQMCLHHPSPATTMPLWTSICVICLAHFQENEEVKVLPVCSHSFHPVCIDQWLQAHSTCPICRSEVAWHHLLAKPKSRERHVSFIEILID
;
A
#
# COMPACT_ATOMS: atom_id res chain seq x y z
N MET A 1 4.05 9.02 13.73
CA MET A 1 4.75 8.85 12.43
C MET A 1 4.03 7.74 11.71
N ASN A 2 3.23 8.07 10.70
CA ASN A 2 2.39 7.10 10.00
C ASN A 2 3.30 6.28 9.09
N SER A 3 3.61 5.04 9.47
CA SER A 3 4.60 4.25 8.74
C SER A 3 3.89 3.29 7.78
N ILE A 4 4.04 3.53 6.48
CA ILE A 4 3.78 2.50 5.47
C ILE A 4 4.67 1.31 5.80
N PRO A 5 4.14 0.08 5.85
CA PRO A 5 4.93 -1.11 6.15
C PRO A 5 6.05 -1.31 5.10
N THR A 6 7.22 -1.70 5.59
CA THR A 6 8.38 -2.06 4.77
C THR A 6 8.48 -3.57 4.66
N MET A 7 8.89 -4.09 3.50
CA MET A 7 9.23 -5.50 3.28
C MET A 7 10.49 -5.59 2.41
N THR A 8 11.22 -6.70 2.46
CA THR A 8 12.34 -6.92 1.52
C THR A 8 11.81 -7.29 0.14
N PHE A 9 12.49 -6.89 -0.92
CA PHE A 9 12.07 -7.18 -2.29
C PHE A 9 12.02 -8.69 -2.57
N ARG A 10 12.97 -9.47 -2.03
CA ARG A 10 12.90 -10.94 -2.05
C ARG A 10 11.60 -11.45 -1.41
N GLN A 11 11.23 -10.93 -0.25
CA GLN A 11 10.00 -11.32 0.43
C GLN A 11 8.74 -10.87 -0.33
N MET A 12 8.81 -9.74 -1.04
CA MET A 12 7.75 -9.34 -1.97
C MET A 12 7.57 -10.40 -3.05
N CYS A 13 8.62 -10.67 -3.85
CA CYS A 13 8.57 -11.67 -4.93
C CYS A 13 8.07 -13.05 -4.49
N LEU A 14 8.37 -13.47 -3.25
CA LEU A 14 7.88 -14.73 -2.67
C LEU A 14 6.37 -14.75 -2.37
N HIS A 15 5.75 -13.59 -2.07
CA HIS A 15 4.32 -13.49 -1.75
C HIS A 15 3.44 -13.19 -2.97
N HIS A 16 4.02 -12.82 -4.11
CA HIS A 16 3.32 -12.72 -5.40
C HIS A 16 4.04 -13.57 -6.47
N PRO A 17 4.10 -14.90 -6.31
CA PRO A 17 4.63 -15.79 -7.33
C PRO A 17 3.62 -15.87 -8.47
N SER A 18 3.72 -15.00 -9.48
CA SER A 18 2.98 -15.22 -10.73
C SER A 18 3.81 -16.06 -11.70
N PRO A 19 3.30 -17.21 -12.16
CA PRO A 19 4.00 -18.10 -13.06
C PRO A 19 4.01 -17.54 -14.50
N ALA A 20 5.21 -17.32 -15.01
CA ALA A 20 5.61 -17.58 -16.40
C ALA A 20 4.98 -16.84 -17.59
N THR A 21 4.08 -15.84 -17.49
CA THR A 21 3.52 -15.24 -18.73
C THR A 21 3.39 -13.73 -18.68
N THR A 22 4.21 -13.05 -19.51
CA THR A 22 4.17 -11.62 -19.83
C THR A 22 4.37 -10.69 -18.63
N MET A 23 5.64 -10.56 -18.20
CA MET A 23 6.08 -9.50 -17.29
C MET A 23 5.57 -8.14 -17.78
N PRO A 24 4.79 -7.38 -17.00
CA PRO A 24 4.77 -5.97 -17.23
C PRO A 24 5.97 -5.43 -16.42
N LEU A 25 6.90 -4.78 -17.11
CA LEU A 25 8.23 -4.33 -16.65
C LEU A 25 8.23 -3.27 -15.51
N TRP A 26 7.20 -3.20 -14.67
CA TRP A 26 6.99 -2.09 -13.73
C TRP A 26 6.88 -2.50 -12.25
N THR A 27 7.15 -3.77 -11.90
CA THR A 27 7.13 -4.22 -10.50
C THR A 27 8.52 -4.36 -9.87
N SER A 28 9.61 -4.24 -10.65
CA SER A 28 10.99 -4.40 -10.16
C SER A 28 11.83 -3.11 -10.17
N ILE A 29 11.25 -1.96 -10.51
CA ILE A 29 11.94 -0.67 -10.61
C ILE A 29 11.24 0.36 -9.73
N CYS A 30 12.00 1.13 -8.95
CA CYS A 30 11.46 2.31 -8.31
C CYS A 30 11.37 3.45 -9.33
N VAL A 31 10.15 3.90 -9.67
CA VAL A 31 9.96 4.97 -10.66
C VAL A 31 10.46 6.34 -10.22
N ILE A 32 10.77 6.53 -8.93
CA ILE A 32 11.28 7.80 -8.42
C ILE A 32 12.77 7.94 -8.74
N CYS A 33 13.57 6.89 -8.52
CA CYS A 33 15.01 6.89 -8.78
C CYS A 33 15.41 6.14 -10.07
N LEU A 34 14.45 5.51 -10.74
CA LEU A 34 14.61 4.71 -11.96
C LEU A 34 15.58 3.52 -11.82
N ALA A 35 15.84 3.07 -10.58
CA ALA A 35 16.72 1.94 -10.29
C ALA A 35 15.93 0.65 -10.00
N HIS A 36 16.52 -0.49 -10.36
CA HIS A 36 15.98 -1.81 -10.04
C HIS A 36 16.11 -2.11 -8.55
N PHE A 37 15.08 -2.72 -7.97
CA PHE A 37 15.16 -3.28 -6.63
C PHE A 37 16.11 -4.47 -6.60
N GLN A 38 16.98 -4.52 -5.59
CA GLN A 38 17.81 -5.69 -5.32
C GLN A 38 17.09 -6.64 -4.35
N GLU A 39 17.37 -7.94 -4.40
CA GLU A 39 16.71 -8.96 -3.56
C GLU A 39 16.68 -8.59 -2.07
N ASN A 40 17.77 -8.01 -1.57
CA ASN A 40 17.95 -7.68 -0.16
C ASN A 40 17.58 -6.22 0.17
N GLU A 41 17.10 -5.45 -0.81
CA GLU A 41 16.63 -4.10 -0.56
C GLU A 41 15.25 -4.10 0.08
N GLU A 42 15.05 -3.16 0.97
CA GLU A 42 13.74 -2.84 1.50
C GLU A 42 12.93 -2.03 0.48
N VAL A 43 11.62 -2.28 0.48
CA VAL A 43 10.64 -1.60 -0.35
C VAL A 43 9.39 -1.29 0.48
N LYS A 44 8.80 -0.14 0.20
CA LYS A 44 7.51 0.30 0.76
C LYS A 44 6.42 0.13 -0.27
N VAL A 45 5.28 -0.38 0.17
CA VAL A 45 4.12 -0.65 -0.67
C VAL A 45 2.96 0.22 -0.24
N LEU A 46 2.43 1.02 -1.15
CA LEU A 46 1.27 1.84 -0.82
C LEU A 46 0.02 0.96 -0.67
N PRO A 47 -0.70 1.02 0.46
CA PRO A 47 -1.75 0.05 0.79
C PRO A 47 -2.98 0.09 -0.13
N VAL A 48 -3.24 1.24 -0.78
CA VAL A 48 -4.42 1.42 -1.65
C VAL A 48 -4.20 0.86 -3.05
N CYS A 49 -2.99 0.99 -3.59
CA CYS A 49 -2.69 0.67 -5.00
C CYS A 49 -1.61 -0.40 -5.18
N SER A 50 -0.98 -0.86 -4.10
CA SER A 50 0.07 -1.88 -4.08
C SER A 50 1.33 -1.55 -4.90
N HIS A 51 1.54 -0.29 -5.26
CA HIS A 51 2.78 0.14 -5.92
C HIS A 51 3.95 0.21 -4.93
N SER A 52 5.11 -0.25 -5.40
CA SER A 52 6.32 -0.41 -4.60
C SER A 52 7.37 0.66 -4.92
N PHE A 53 8.08 1.12 -3.90
CA PHE A 53 9.12 2.14 -4.01
C PHE A 53 10.22 1.89 -2.98
N HIS A 54 11.43 2.42 -3.20
CA HIS A 54 12.44 2.47 -2.14
C HIS A 54 11.92 3.33 -0.97
N PRO A 55 12.18 2.96 0.29
CA PRO A 55 11.70 3.68 1.46
C PRO A 55 12.07 5.16 1.43
N VAL A 56 13.35 5.46 1.18
CA VAL A 56 13.86 6.85 1.11
C VAL A 56 13.16 7.63 0.01
N CYS A 57 12.95 7.02 -1.15
CA CYS A 57 12.35 7.70 -2.31
C CYS A 57 10.89 8.06 -2.05
N ILE A 58 10.08 7.12 -1.57
CA ILE A 58 8.66 7.40 -1.31
C ILE A 58 8.48 8.32 -0.10
N ASP A 59 9.32 8.21 0.92
CA ASP A 59 9.25 9.09 2.08
C ASP A 59 9.56 10.54 1.71
N GLN A 60 10.55 10.78 0.83
CA GLN A 60 10.86 12.11 0.31
C GLN A 60 9.72 12.67 -0.54
N TRP A 61 9.15 11.86 -1.44
CA TRP A 61 8.00 12.26 -2.24
C TRP A 61 6.81 12.68 -1.36
N LEU A 62 6.55 11.92 -0.29
CA LEU A 62 5.42 12.15 0.60
C LEU A 62 5.58 13.36 1.55
N GLN A 63 6.73 14.03 1.52
CA GLN A 63 6.90 15.33 2.21
C GLN A 63 6.16 16.47 1.48
N ALA A 64 6.04 16.36 0.16
CA ALA A 64 5.41 17.39 -0.69
C ALA A 64 4.07 16.93 -1.30
N HIS A 65 3.82 15.62 -1.32
CA HIS A 65 2.66 15.03 -1.98
C HIS A 65 1.97 14.01 -1.08
N SER A 66 0.67 13.79 -1.28
CA SER A 66 -0.11 12.77 -0.56
C SER A 66 -0.64 11.66 -1.48
N THR A 67 -0.06 11.52 -2.67
CA THR A 67 -0.56 10.63 -3.73
C THR A 67 0.55 9.72 -4.27
N CYS A 68 0.16 8.55 -4.77
CA CYS A 68 1.05 7.63 -5.46
C CYS A 68 1.70 8.28 -6.71
N PRO A 69 3.03 8.21 -6.87
CA PRO A 69 3.73 8.70 -8.06
C PRO A 69 3.30 8.04 -9.38
N ILE A 70 2.78 6.80 -9.31
CA ILE A 70 2.39 6.02 -10.50
C ILE A 70 0.94 6.33 -10.90
N CYS A 71 -0.01 6.08 -10.00
CA CYS A 71 -1.44 6.10 -10.33
C CYS A 71 -2.22 7.26 -9.71
N ARG A 72 -1.55 8.15 -8.96
CA ARG A 72 -2.13 9.32 -8.28
C ARG A 72 -3.20 9.01 -7.22
N SER A 73 -3.42 7.75 -6.88
CA SER A 73 -4.28 7.38 -5.74
C SER A 73 -3.75 7.99 -4.44
N GLU A 74 -4.64 8.47 -3.59
CA GLU A 74 -4.29 9.02 -2.29
C GLU A 74 -3.66 7.97 -1.37
N VAL A 75 -2.66 8.39 -0.59
CA VAL A 75 -2.07 7.58 0.47
C VAL A 75 -2.96 7.71 1.70
N ALA A 76 -3.92 6.79 1.83
CA ALA A 76 -4.83 6.76 2.97
C ALA A 76 -4.10 6.25 4.23
N TRP A 77 -3.51 7.16 5.00
CA TRP A 77 -2.82 6.86 6.25
C TRP A 77 -3.75 6.28 7.34
N HIS A 78 -5.04 6.60 7.29
CA HIS A 78 -6.03 6.17 8.30
C HIS A 78 -6.37 4.67 8.25
N HIS A 79 -6.18 3.98 7.12
CA HIS A 79 -6.42 2.53 7.05
C HIS A 79 -5.32 1.70 7.74
N LEU A 80 -4.13 2.26 7.97
CA LEU A 80 -3.05 1.61 8.73
C LEU A 80 -3.21 1.75 10.25
N LEU A 81 -4.06 2.68 10.71
CA LEU A 81 -4.39 2.91 12.13
C LEU A 81 -5.78 2.38 12.52
N ALA A 82 -6.60 1.99 11.53
CA ALA A 82 -7.90 1.40 11.79
C ALA A 82 -7.71 -0.03 12.32
N LYS A 83 -7.76 -0.20 13.64
CA LYS A 83 -8.04 -1.50 14.26
C LYS A 83 -9.21 -2.15 13.51
N PRO A 84 -9.21 -3.48 13.26
CA PRO A 84 -10.34 -4.14 12.67
C PRO A 84 -11.56 -3.87 13.55
N LYS A 85 -12.54 -3.13 13.03
CA LYS A 85 -13.84 -2.98 13.70
C LYS A 85 -14.48 -4.36 13.65
N SER A 86 -14.42 -5.09 14.77
CA SER A 86 -15.17 -6.31 15.00
C SER A 86 -16.58 -6.09 14.44
N ARG A 87 -17.00 -6.99 13.55
CA ARG A 87 -18.32 -6.99 12.96
C ARG A 87 -19.34 -7.34 14.04
N GLU A 88 -19.74 -6.36 14.85
CA GLU A 88 -20.92 -6.45 15.70
C GLU A 88 -22.15 -6.22 14.83
N ARG A 89 -22.79 -7.32 14.41
CA ARG A 89 -24.16 -7.29 13.89
C ARG A 89 -25.09 -7.01 15.07
N HIS A 90 -25.33 -5.74 15.37
CA HIS A 90 -26.51 -5.37 16.15
C HIS A 90 -27.56 -4.85 15.16
N VAL A 91 -28.53 -5.71 14.84
CA VAL A 91 -29.76 -5.28 14.17
C VAL A 91 -30.57 -4.54 15.22
N SER A 92 -30.64 -3.22 15.12
CA SER A 92 -31.58 -2.38 15.86
C SER A 92 -32.05 -1.22 14.98
N PHE A 93 -33.01 -1.55 14.12
CA PHE A 93 -33.93 -0.64 13.46
C PHE A 93 -35.25 -1.42 13.51
N ILE A 94 -36.26 -1.07 14.32
CA ILE A 94 -36.92 0.23 14.46
C ILE A 94 -37.52 0.31 15.87
N GLU A 95 -37.21 1.37 16.62
CA GLU A 95 -38.22 2.02 17.45
C GLU A 95 -38.26 3.49 17.02
N ILE A 96 -39.45 4.00 16.68
CA ILE A 96 -40.07 5.20 17.28
C ILE A 96 -41.41 5.53 16.56
N LEU A 97 -42.50 5.18 17.25
CA LEU A 97 -43.72 5.95 17.58
C LEU A 97 -44.54 6.68 16.49
N ILE A 98 -45.82 6.29 16.33
CA ILE A 98 -47.00 7.19 16.23
C ILE A 98 -48.24 6.43 16.78
N ASP A 99 -48.84 6.96 17.87
CA ASP A 99 -50.10 6.62 18.60
C ASP A 99 -50.54 5.14 18.75
#